data_AF-A0A1S2DCX3-F1
#
_entry.id   AF-A0A1S2DCX3-F1
#
_cell.length_a   1.000
_cell.length_b   1.000
_cell.length_c   1.000
_cell.angle_alpha   90.00
_cell.angle_beta   90.00
_cell.angle_gamma   90.00
#
_symmetry.space_group_name_H-M   'P 1'
#
loop_
_entity.id
_entity.type
_entity.pdbx_description
1 polymer ?
#
loop_
_entity_poly.entity_id
_entity_poly.type
_entity_poly.pdbx_seq_one_letter_code
_entity_poly.pdbx_strand_id
1 'polypeptide(L)'
;MRVSATVCSKGGVGKTTTTANLGGLLADAGLRVLLIDLDSQPTLSSYYELSQPAPGGVYELLATELVDLDQIISQTAIPNLDIIVSNDYRNQLQQLLLNAPNGRFRLIDLLDRFADCYDAILIDTQGARSVILEMAVMAADRLISPIVPELLTAREFVRGTQGMLNELRELARYTRFEVPPVSILLNKMTDQLRDARDIADSIRTMYAEVEDHCISVLETPLVNLSAYRSAALQGLPVHRVEPRKPYSRKAPACADQLKAVAIDLYPEWADAIRAVGTNAPSGKSGTGKSGVGHVH
;
A
#
# COMPACT_ATOMS: atom_id res chain seq x y z
N MET A 1 12.86 -8.93 -5.52
CA MET A 1 12.21 -7.93 -4.66
C MET A 1 11.70 -6.77 -5.51
N ARG A 2 10.49 -6.28 -5.26
CA ARG A 2 9.94 -5.02 -5.78
C ARG A 2 9.55 -4.12 -4.62
N VAL A 3 9.99 -2.87 -4.63
CA VAL A 3 9.66 -1.88 -3.60
C VAL A 3 8.68 -0.86 -4.17
N SER A 4 7.55 -0.66 -3.49
CA SER A 4 6.59 0.38 -3.86
C SER A 4 6.26 1.25 -2.67
N ALA A 5 6.21 2.56 -2.87
CA ALA A 5 5.80 3.50 -1.82
C ALA A 5 4.47 4.16 -2.19
N THR A 6 3.52 4.12 -1.27
CA THR A 6 2.26 4.84 -1.42
C THR A 6 2.46 6.26 -0.91
N VAL A 7 2.45 7.25 -1.81
CA VAL A 7 2.84 8.63 -1.53
C VAL A 7 1.75 9.64 -1.89
N CYS A 8 1.53 10.61 -1.01
CA CYS A 8 0.68 11.77 -1.30
C CYS A 8 0.94 12.84 -0.24
N SER A 9 1.14 14.09 -0.67
CA SER A 9 1.27 15.24 0.22
C SER A 9 -0.02 15.61 0.97
N LYS A 10 -1.13 14.89 0.72
CA LYS A 10 -2.44 15.07 1.37
C LYS A 10 -2.78 13.89 2.27
N GLY A 11 -3.36 14.19 3.43
CA GLY A 11 -3.99 13.21 4.31
C GLY A 11 -5.33 12.67 3.76
N GLY A 12 -5.73 11.48 4.20
CA GLY A 12 -7.09 10.97 3.92
C GLY A 12 -7.38 10.49 2.50
N VAL A 13 -6.42 10.47 1.58
CA VAL A 13 -6.60 9.97 0.19
C VAL A 13 -6.66 8.44 0.08
N GLY A 14 -6.43 7.72 1.18
CA GLY A 14 -6.50 6.25 1.24
C GLY A 14 -5.16 5.53 1.03
N LYS A 15 -4.04 6.14 1.42
CA LYS A 15 -2.69 5.54 1.32
C LYS A 15 -2.59 4.21 2.07
N THR A 16 -2.77 4.25 3.40
CA THR A 16 -2.80 3.08 4.28
C THR A 16 -3.76 1.99 3.80
N THR A 17 -4.98 2.38 3.41
CA THR A 17 -5.96 1.42 2.90
C THR A 17 -5.46 0.75 1.62
N THR A 18 -4.84 1.50 0.71
CA THR A 18 -4.28 0.95 -0.53
C THR A 18 -3.11 0.00 -0.21
N THR A 19 -2.16 0.46 0.60
CA THR A 19 -0.97 -0.30 1.01
C THR A 19 -1.34 -1.62 1.69
N ALA A 20 -2.21 -1.58 2.70
CA ALA A 20 -2.64 -2.78 3.43
C ALA A 20 -3.30 -3.79 2.49
N ASN A 21 -4.27 -3.34 1.68
CA ASN A 21 -5.04 -4.24 0.83
C ASN A 21 -4.21 -4.82 -0.32
N LEU A 22 -3.33 -4.03 -0.96
CA LEU A 22 -2.38 -4.57 -1.93
C LEU A 22 -1.48 -5.62 -1.28
N GLY A 23 -0.96 -5.35 -0.07
CA GLY A 23 -0.12 -6.29 0.66
C GLY A 23 -0.81 -7.61 0.93
N GLY A 24 -2.03 -7.56 1.48
CA GLY A 24 -2.81 -8.77 1.74
C GLY A 24 -3.20 -9.54 0.46
N LEU A 25 -3.43 -8.85 -0.65
CA LEU A 25 -3.71 -9.51 -1.93
C LEU A 25 -2.47 -10.21 -2.51
N LEU A 26 -1.32 -9.55 -2.48
CA LEU A 26 -0.05 -10.11 -2.96
C LEU A 26 0.39 -11.30 -2.08
N ALA A 27 0.19 -11.21 -0.77
CA ALA A 27 0.43 -12.32 0.14
C ALA A 27 -0.46 -13.54 -0.17
N ASP A 28 -1.75 -13.29 -0.45
CA ASP A 28 -2.69 -14.34 -0.89
C ASP A 28 -2.39 -14.89 -2.29
N ALA A 29 -1.65 -14.14 -3.11
CA ALA A 29 -1.11 -14.61 -4.39
C ALA A 29 0.15 -15.50 -4.21
N GLY A 30 0.59 -15.72 -2.97
CA GLY A 30 1.73 -16.58 -2.63
C GLY A 30 3.08 -15.87 -2.58
N LEU A 31 3.10 -14.53 -2.63
CA LEU A 31 4.32 -13.74 -2.53
C LEU A 31 4.69 -13.49 -1.06
N ARG A 32 5.98 -13.41 -0.76
CA ARG A 32 6.47 -12.95 0.54
C ARG A 32 6.46 -11.43 0.56
N VAL A 33 5.60 -10.83 1.38
CA VAL A 33 5.36 -9.39 1.40
C VAL A 33 5.76 -8.78 2.73
N LEU A 34 6.52 -7.68 2.67
CA LEU A 34 6.82 -6.84 3.83
C LEU A 34 6.09 -5.50 3.71
N LEU A 35 5.34 -5.13 4.74
CA LEU A 35 4.80 -3.79 4.91
C LEU A 35 5.77 -2.94 5.74
N ILE A 36 5.91 -1.66 5.42
CA ILE A 36 6.66 -0.72 6.25
C ILE A 36 5.77 0.49 6.53
N ASP A 37 5.47 0.73 7.80
CA ASP A 37 4.68 1.89 8.24
C ASP A 37 5.61 3.04 8.61
N LEU A 38 5.70 4.07 7.75
CA LEU A 38 6.46 5.29 8.01
C LEU A 38 5.58 6.46 8.44
N ASP A 39 4.33 6.23 8.84
CA ASP A 39 3.49 7.25 9.45
C ASP A 39 3.66 7.22 10.97
N SER A 40 3.99 8.36 11.59
CA SER A 40 4.04 8.47 13.04
C SER A 40 2.67 8.29 13.72
N GLN A 41 1.59 8.34 12.93
CA GLN A 41 0.27 7.85 13.30
C GLN A 41 0.09 6.43 12.71
N PRO A 42 0.39 5.37 13.48
CA PRO A 42 0.70 4.03 12.98
C PRO A 42 -0.55 3.24 12.55
N THR A 43 -1.29 3.77 11.57
CA THR A 43 -2.57 3.22 11.12
C THR A 43 -2.36 1.90 10.38
N LEU A 44 -1.28 1.76 9.61
CA LEU A 44 -0.95 0.52 8.91
C LEU A 44 -0.55 -0.57 9.92
N SER A 45 0.25 -0.19 10.92
CA SER A 45 0.72 -1.09 12.00
C SER A 45 -0.43 -1.71 12.80
N SER A 46 -1.59 -1.06 12.82
CA SER A 46 -2.80 -1.55 13.50
C SER A 46 -3.83 -2.16 12.54
N TYR A 47 -3.53 -2.25 11.23
CA TYR A 47 -4.50 -2.69 10.23
C TYR A 47 -4.74 -4.20 10.29
N TYR A 48 -3.68 -4.98 10.51
CA TYR A 48 -3.74 -6.43 10.68
C TYR A 48 -3.35 -6.79 12.11
N GLU A 49 -3.97 -7.84 12.67
CA GLU A 49 -3.52 -8.40 13.94
C GLU A 49 -2.10 -8.95 13.79
N LEU A 50 -1.26 -8.74 14.81
CA LEU A 50 0.09 -9.29 14.86
C LEU A 50 0.05 -10.65 15.55
N SER A 51 0.47 -11.70 14.83
CA SER A 51 0.59 -13.04 15.39
C SER A 51 1.87 -13.19 16.22
N GLN A 52 2.94 -12.50 15.81
CA GLN A 52 4.20 -12.42 16.54
C GLN A 52 4.77 -10.99 16.44
N PRO A 53 4.56 -10.14 17.46
CA PRO A 53 5.12 -8.79 17.46
C PRO A 53 6.63 -8.83 17.73
N ALA A 54 7.38 -8.05 16.96
CA ALA A 54 8.81 -7.79 17.20
C ALA A 54 9.02 -6.72 18.29
N PRO A 55 10.17 -6.72 18.98
CA PRO A 55 10.46 -5.71 20.00
C PRO A 55 10.73 -4.30 19.42
N GLY A 56 11.18 -4.21 18.17
CA GLY A 56 11.49 -2.97 17.47
C GLY A 56 10.57 -2.70 16.27
N GLY A 57 10.90 -1.63 15.54
CA GLY A 57 10.19 -1.20 14.35
C GLY A 57 11.01 -0.22 13.52
N VAL A 58 10.33 0.73 12.88
CA VAL A 58 10.99 1.72 12.00
C VAL A 58 11.97 2.62 12.74
N TYR A 59 11.80 2.84 14.04
CA TYR A 59 12.74 3.63 14.83
C TYR A 59 14.11 2.96 14.86
N GLU A 60 14.19 1.69 15.26
CA GLU A 60 15.45 0.94 15.28
C GLU A 60 16.02 0.81 13.87
N LEU A 61 15.19 0.50 12.88
CA LEU A 61 15.62 0.42 11.48
C LEU A 61 16.33 1.70 11.01
N LEU A 62 15.78 2.88 11.32
CA LEU A 62 16.25 4.14 10.72
C LEU A 62 17.20 4.95 11.63
N ALA A 63 17.03 4.87 12.95
CA ALA A 63 17.85 5.58 13.92
C ALA A 63 19.14 4.84 14.23
N THR A 64 19.10 3.51 14.31
CA THR A 64 20.26 2.67 14.66
C THR A 64 20.76 1.79 13.52
N GLU A 65 20.07 1.81 12.37
CA GLU A 65 20.40 0.98 11.20
C GLU A 65 20.35 -0.52 11.52
N LEU A 66 19.50 -0.91 12.49
CA LEU A 66 19.29 -2.31 12.86
C LEU A 66 18.54 -3.05 11.74
N VAL A 67 19.13 -4.13 11.26
CA VAL A 67 18.58 -4.98 10.17
C VAL A 67 18.40 -6.44 10.59
N ASP A 68 18.44 -6.71 11.90
CA ASP A 68 18.11 -8.02 12.45
C ASP A 68 16.61 -8.26 12.33
N LEU A 69 16.23 -9.22 11.49
CA LEU A 69 14.83 -9.48 11.13
C LEU A 69 14.00 -9.85 12.37
N ASP A 70 14.57 -10.65 13.27
CA ASP A 70 13.88 -11.12 14.48
C ASP A 70 13.63 -9.98 15.48
N GLN A 71 14.33 -8.85 15.34
CA GLN A 71 14.19 -7.69 16.21
C GLN A 71 13.22 -6.64 15.67
N ILE A 72 13.03 -6.53 14.36
CA ILE A 72 12.29 -5.40 13.75
C ILE A 72 11.08 -5.80 12.91
N ILE A 73 10.94 -7.08 12.56
CA ILE A 73 9.86 -7.56 11.70
C ILE A 73 8.82 -8.31 12.53
N SER A 74 7.61 -7.77 12.57
CA SER A 74 6.45 -8.43 13.16
C SER A 74 5.73 -9.29 12.13
N GLN A 75 5.30 -10.49 12.52
CA GLN A 75 4.43 -11.34 11.69
C GLN A 75 2.97 -10.93 11.88
N THR A 76 2.24 -10.76 10.77
CA THR A 76 0.79 -10.51 10.84
C THR A 76 0.01 -11.83 10.97
N ALA A 77 -1.29 -11.74 11.19
CA ALA A 77 -2.21 -12.89 11.12
C ALA A 77 -2.47 -13.35 9.67
N ILE A 78 -2.02 -12.60 8.67
CA ILE A 78 -2.12 -12.95 7.25
C ILE A 78 -0.84 -13.72 6.86
N PRO A 79 -0.94 -14.98 6.39
CA PRO A 79 0.22 -15.74 5.93
C PRO A 79 0.98 -15.02 4.83
N ASN A 80 2.31 -15.13 4.84
CA ASN A 80 3.23 -14.47 3.90
C ASN A 80 3.21 -12.92 3.95
N LEU A 81 2.61 -12.32 4.98
CA LEU A 81 2.57 -10.89 5.16
C LEU A 81 3.17 -10.51 6.51
N ASP A 82 4.29 -9.81 6.45
CA ASP A 82 4.98 -9.26 7.62
C ASP A 82 4.92 -7.73 7.61
N ILE A 83 5.28 -7.12 8.73
CA ILE A 83 5.28 -5.67 8.88
C ILE A 83 6.42 -5.17 9.77
N ILE A 84 7.10 -4.11 9.33
CA ILE A 84 7.89 -3.24 10.20
C ILE A 84 6.95 -2.14 10.70
N VAL A 85 6.63 -2.20 11.99
CA VAL A 85 5.66 -1.29 12.62
C VAL A 85 6.26 0.10 12.83
N SER A 86 5.41 1.11 12.79
CA SER A 86 5.77 2.45 13.21
C SER A 86 5.75 2.56 14.74
N ASN A 87 6.92 2.83 15.33
CA ASN A 87 7.10 3.03 16.77
C ASN A 87 7.73 4.40 17.10
N ASP A 88 7.79 5.34 16.15
CA ASP A 88 8.29 6.71 16.38
C ASP A 88 7.22 7.63 17.01
N TYR A 89 6.71 7.25 18.18
CA TYR A 89 5.65 7.99 18.88
C TYR A 89 6.05 9.43 19.25
N ARG A 90 7.36 9.73 19.26
CA ARG A 90 7.92 11.05 19.59
C ARG A 90 8.28 11.88 18.37
N ASN A 91 8.03 11.40 17.14
CA ASN A 91 8.39 12.07 15.88
C ASN A 91 9.88 12.48 15.81
N GLN A 92 10.77 11.66 16.36
CA GLN A 92 12.20 11.95 16.44
C GLN A 92 12.94 11.64 15.13
N LEU A 93 12.44 10.69 14.35
CA LEU A 93 13.10 10.23 13.13
C LEU A 93 13.26 11.36 12.11
N GLN A 94 12.26 12.23 11.99
CA GLN A 94 12.33 13.35 11.04
C GLN A 94 13.55 14.25 11.31
N GLN A 95 13.76 14.63 12.57
CA GLN A 95 14.89 15.50 12.92
C GLN A 95 16.23 14.74 12.87
N LEU A 96 16.24 13.46 13.23
CA LEU A 96 17.43 12.61 13.09
C LEU A 96 17.87 12.52 11.62
N LEU A 97 16.93 12.22 10.71
CA LEU A 97 17.20 12.04 9.28
C LEU A 97 17.60 13.36 8.60
N LEU A 98 17.04 14.50 9.02
CA LEU A 98 17.48 15.82 8.51
C LEU A 98 18.93 16.15 8.87
N ASN A 99 19.40 15.69 10.03
CA ASN A 99 20.78 15.92 10.49
C ASN A 99 21.76 14.83 10.02
N ALA A 100 21.25 13.77 9.40
CA ALA A 100 22.05 12.69 8.86
C ALA A 100 22.47 12.98 7.40
N PRO A 101 23.77 12.87 7.06
CA PRO A 101 24.23 13.09 5.67
C PRO A 101 23.53 12.21 4.63
N ASN A 102 23.22 10.96 4.99
CA ASN A 102 22.52 10.00 4.15
C ASN A 102 21.02 9.86 4.50
N GLY A 103 20.42 10.78 5.27
CA GLY A 103 19.05 10.59 5.78
C GLY A 103 17.99 10.37 4.69
N ARG A 104 18.12 11.03 3.54
CA ARG A 104 17.24 10.83 2.36
C ARG A 104 17.48 9.51 1.62
N PHE A 105 18.63 8.89 1.80
CA PHE A 105 19.03 7.65 1.13
C PHE A 105 19.11 6.47 2.11
N ARG A 106 18.74 6.68 3.37
CA ARG A 106 18.95 5.68 4.41
C ARG A 106 18.17 4.40 4.15
N LEU A 107 16.89 4.53 3.83
CA LEU A 107 16.05 3.36 3.62
C LEU A 107 16.50 2.55 2.41
N ILE A 108 16.88 3.18 1.28
CA ILE A 108 17.34 2.45 0.10
C ILE A 108 18.58 1.59 0.40
N ASP A 109 19.54 2.10 1.17
CA ASP A 109 20.73 1.35 1.56
C ASP A 109 20.41 0.17 2.50
N LEU A 110 19.35 0.28 3.31
CA LEU A 110 18.93 -0.76 4.24
C LEU A 110 18.08 -1.85 3.58
N LEU A 111 17.27 -1.50 2.56
CA LEU A 111 16.32 -2.42 1.93
C LEU A 111 17.01 -3.59 1.22
N ASP A 112 18.25 -3.43 0.75
CA ASP A 112 19.03 -4.51 0.13
C ASP A 112 19.16 -5.74 1.04
N ARG A 113 19.11 -5.55 2.36
CA ARG A 113 19.17 -6.65 3.35
C ARG A 113 17.93 -7.53 3.36
N PHE A 114 16.81 -7.06 2.82
CA PHE A 114 15.55 -7.78 2.78
C PHE A 114 15.30 -8.50 1.43
N ALA A 115 16.19 -8.31 0.45
CA ALA A 115 16.00 -8.76 -0.93
C ALA A 115 15.82 -10.28 -1.08
N ASP A 116 16.51 -11.06 -0.26
CA ASP A 116 16.42 -12.53 -0.27
C ASP A 116 15.18 -13.05 0.48
N CYS A 117 14.60 -12.23 1.35
CA CYS A 117 13.49 -12.60 2.24
C CYS A 117 12.12 -12.27 1.64
N TYR A 118 12.03 -11.20 0.84
CA TYR A 118 10.76 -10.68 0.35
C TYR A 118 10.72 -10.47 -1.16
N ASP A 119 9.58 -10.83 -1.74
CA ASP A 119 9.30 -10.61 -3.16
C ASP A 119 8.77 -9.19 -3.39
N ALA A 120 7.98 -8.66 -2.44
CA ALA A 120 7.42 -7.31 -2.46
C ALA A 120 7.61 -6.58 -1.12
N ILE A 121 7.94 -5.28 -1.19
CA ILE A 121 7.94 -4.37 -0.05
C ILE A 121 7.00 -3.20 -0.36
N LEU A 122 6.02 -2.96 0.51
CA LEU A 122 5.07 -1.86 0.37
C LEU A 122 5.22 -0.87 1.53
N ILE A 123 5.55 0.37 1.20
CA ILE A 123 5.83 1.44 2.16
C ILE A 123 4.60 2.35 2.26
N ASP A 124 4.01 2.47 3.45
CA ASP A 124 3.00 3.48 3.75
C ASP A 124 3.67 4.73 4.31
N THR A 125 3.19 5.91 3.90
CA THR A 125 3.80 7.19 4.27
C THR A 125 2.77 8.14 4.86
N GLN A 126 3.24 9.10 5.65
CA GLN A 126 2.40 10.17 6.18
C GLN A 126 1.86 11.09 5.08
N GLY A 127 0.66 11.66 5.30
CA GLY A 127 0.07 12.70 4.44
C GLY A 127 0.67 14.10 4.60
N ALA A 128 2.00 14.21 4.60
CA ALA A 128 2.71 15.48 4.70
C ALA A 128 4.07 15.39 4.00
N ARG A 129 4.55 16.52 3.45
CA ARG A 129 5.90 16.59 2.91
C ARG A 129 6.91 16.59 4.08
N SER A 130 7.83 15.63 4.06
CA SER A 130 8.86 15.47 5.08
C SER A 130 10.08 14.72 4.51
N VAL A 131 11.20 14.72 5.23
CA VAL A 131 12.38 13.91 4.85
C VAL A 131 12.05 12.41 4.82
N ILE A 132 11.07 11.96 5.60
CA ILE A 132 10.61 10.56 5.62
C ILE A 132 9.91 10.24 4.31
N LEU A 133 9.05 11.14 3.81
CA LEU A 133 8.42 10.99 2.49
C LEU A 133 9.45 10.99 1.36
N GLU A 134 10.42 11.91 1.41
CA GLU A 134 11.52 11.99 0.43
C GLU A 134 12.37 10.71 0.44
N MET A 135 12.66 10.16 1.62
CA MET A 135 13.39 8.90 1.78
C MET A 135 12.59 7.70 1.26
N ALA A 136 11.28 7.63 1.53
CA ALA A 136 10.41 6.58 1.00
C ALA A 136 10.36 6.63 -0.54
N VAL A 137 10.34 7.83 -1.14
CA VAL A 137 10.41 8.00 -2.59
C VAL A 137 11.73 7.48 -3.15
N MET A 138 12.85 7.83 -2.52
CA MET A 138 14.17 7.39 -2.96
C MET A 138 14.40 5.89 -2.84
N ALA A 139 13.67 5.21 -1.94
CA ALA A 139 13.79 3.78 -1.71
C ALA A 139 12.89 2.91 -2.59
N ALA A 140 11.94 3.49 -3.31
CA ALA A 140 10.96 2.74 -4.09
C ALA A 140 11.39 2.54 -5.55
N ASP A 141 11.01 1.40 -6.13
CA ASP A 141 11.09 1.17 -7.58
C ASP A 141 9.92 1.84 -8.32
N ARG A 142 8.80 2.07 -7.61
CA ARG A 142 7.58 2.69 -8.12
C ARG A 142 6.83 3.43 -7.01
N LEU A 143 6.23 4.56 -7.36
CA LEU A 143 5.32 5.29 -6.49
C LEU A 143 3.87 5.01 -6.85
N ILE A 144 3.04 4.82 -5.83
CA ILE A 144 1.58 4.73 -5.98
C ILE A 144 1.01 6.01 -5.35
N SER A 145 0.30 6.82 -6.13
CA SER A 145 -0.31 8.04 -5.59
C SER A 145 -1.83 8.00 -5.69
N PRO A 146 -2.54 7.68 -4.59
CA PRO A 146 -3.98 7.75 -4.55
C PRO A 146 -4.45 9.21 -4.66
N ILE A 147 -5.34 9.47 -5.62
CA ILE A 147 -5.99 10.77 -5.83
C ILE A 147 -7.49 10.58 -5.73
N VAL A 148 -8.14 11.37 -4.88
CA VAL A 148 -9.59 11.51 -4.89
C VAL A 148 -9.96 12.47 -6.02
N PRO A 149 -10.87 12.11 -6.95
CA PRO A 149 -11.18 12.88 -8.16
C PRO A 149 -12.01 14.14 -7.84
N GLU A 150 -11.38 15.07 -7.13
CA GLU A 150 -11.89 16.37 -6.76
C GLU A 150 -10.91 17.44 -7.26
N LEU A 151 -11.42 18.55 -7.82
CA LEU A 151 -10.60 19.57 -8.48
C LEU A 151 -9.45 20.11 -7.60
N LEU A 152 -9.73 20.31 -6.30
CA LEU A 152 -8.72 20.78 -5.35
C LEU A 152 -7.63 19.72 -5.12
N THR A 153 -8.01 18.44 -4.97
CA THR A 153 -7.08 17.33 -4.75
C THR A 153 -6.15 17.13 -5.94
N ALA A 154 -6.65 17.26 -7.18
CA ALA A 154 -5.80 17.20 -8.37
C ALA A 154 -4.76 18.33 -8.41
N ARG A 155 -5.16 19.57 -8.08
CA ARG A 155 -4.23 20.72 -8.00
C ARG A 155 -3.20 20.58 -6.88
N GLU A 156 -3.60 20.01 -5.75
CA GLU A 156 -2.72 19.71 -4.61
C GLU A 156 -1.70 18.63 -4.98
N PHE A 157 -2.08 17.62 -5.76
CA PHE A 157 -1.14 16.63 -6.27
C PHE A 157 -0.02 17.29 -7.10
N VAL A 158 -0.39 18.15 -8.06
CA VAL A 158 0.58 18.89 -8.89
C VAL A 158 1.51 19.76 -8.04
N ARG A 159 0.95 20.56 -7.11
CA ARG A 159 1.76 21.48 -6.30
C ARG A 159 2.61 20.78 -5.24
N GLY A 160 2.06 19.75 -4.60
CA GLY A 160 2.70 19.06 -3.48
C GLY A 160 3.56 17.90 -3.94
N THR A 161 2.92 16.83 -4.43
CA THR A 161 3.61 15.58 -4.78
C THR A 161 4.52 15.79 -5.99
N GLN A 162 4.02 16.33 -7.11
CA GLN A 162 4.83 16.53 -8.32
C GLN A 162 5.91 17.60 -8.12
N GLY A 163 5.63 18.67 -7.36
CA GLY A 163 6.65 19.65 -6.96
C GLY A 163 7.81 19.01 -6.19
N MET A 164 7.51 18.19 -5.18
CA MET A 164 8.53 17.44 -4.43
C MET A 164 9.33 16.50 -5.34
N LEU A 165 8.68 15.77 -6.25
CA LEU A 165 9.37 14.87 -7.17
C LEU A 165 10.33 15.62 -8.11
N ASN A 166 9.97 16.80 -8.57
CA ASN A 166 10.86 17.64 -9.38
C ASN A 166 12.09 18.10 -8.60
N GLU A 167 11.92 18.52 -7.34
CA GLU A 167 13.06 18.87 -6.48
C GLU A 167 13.98 17.67 -6.22
N LEU A 168 13.39 16.49 -5.98
CA LEU A 168 14.12 15.25 -5.80
C LEU A 168 14.85 14.80 -7.07
N ARG A 169 14.29 15.04 -8.27
CA ARG A 169 14.96 14.78 -9.55
C ARG A 169 16.18 15.65 -9.74
N GLU A 170 16.09 16.93 -9.37
CA GLU A 170 17.24 17.84 -9.42
C GLU A 170 18.34 17.42 -8.44
N LEU A 171 17.98 16.96 -7.23
CA LEU A 171 18.93 16.40 -6.28
C LEU A 171 19.57 15.10 -6.81
N ALA A 172 18.73 14.22 -7.38
CA ALA A 172 19.11 12.91 -7.89
C ALA A 172 20.19 12.98 -8.99
N ARG A 173 20.24 14.06 -9.78
CA ARG A 173 21.27 14.30 -10.82
C ARG A 173 22.71 14.23 -10.32
N TYR A 174 22.92 14.48 -9.03
CA TYR A 174 24.24 14.43 -8.39
C TYR A 174 24.47 13.14 -7.62
N THR A 175 23.61 12.14 -7.79
CA THR A 175 23.63 10.87 -7.07
C THR A 175 23.53 9.70 -8.05
N ARG A 176 23.66 8.48 -7.54
CA ARG A 176 23.40 7.25 -8.30
C ARG A 176 21.91 6.88 -8.38
N PHE A 177 21.05 7.62 -7.68
CA PHE A 177 19.65 7.28 -7.51
C PHE A 177 18.79 8.02 -8.52
N GLU A 178 17.66 7.42 -8.89
CA GLU A 178 16.68 8.00 -9.80
C GLU A 178 15.35 8.15 -9.07
N VAL A 179 14.56 9.15 -9.47
CA VAL A 179 13.19 9.27 -8.94
C VAL A 179 12.31 8.26 -9.69
N PRO A 180 11.67 7.32 -8.97
CA PRO A 180 10.87 6.27 -9.60
C PRO A 180 9.62 6.79 -10.33
N PRO A 181 9.10 6.03 -11.30
CA PRO A 181 7.84 6.36 -11.96
C PRO A 181 6.66 6.33 -10.97
N VAL A 182 5.65 7.13 -11.27
CA VAL A 182 4.42 7.31 -10.49
C VAL A 182 3.24 6.70 -11.21
N SER A 183 2.50 5.85 -10.50
CA SER A 183 1.19 5.36 -10.89
C SER A 183 0.12 6.08 -10.06
N ILE A 184 -0.61 6.99 -10.69
CA ILE A 184 -1.77 7.67 -10.11
C ILE A 184 -2.91 6.66 -10.01
N LEU A 185 -3.39 6.44 -8.79
CA LEU A 185 -4.56 5.62 -8.52
C LEU A 185 -5.76 6.52 -8.24
N LEU A 186 -6.74 6.52 -9.13
CA LEU A 186 -8.01 7.19 -8.87
C LEU A 186 -8.75 6.43 -7.76
N ASN A 187 -8.84 7.03 -6.58
CA ASN A 187 -9.36 6.40 -5.38
C ASN A 187 -10.64 7.08 -4.90
N LYS A 188 -11.42 6.34 -4.09
CA LYS A 188 -12.71 6.79 -3.54
C LYS A 188 -13.65 7.33 -4.62
N MET A 189 -13.63 6.75 -5.81
CA MET A 189 -14.57 7.09 -6.87
C MET A 189 -16.00 6.93 -6.35
N THR A 190 -16.85 7.90 -6.63
CA THR A 190 -18.28 7.82 -6.30
C THR A 190 -19.03 7.61 -7.61
N ASP A 191 -19.62 6.43 -7.80
CA ASP A 191 -20.30 6.02 -9.04
C ASP A 191 -21.47 6.93 -9.47
N GLN A 192 -21.95 7.80 -8.58
CA GLN A 192 -23.18 8.56 -8.74
C GLN A 192 -22.97 10.02 -9.16
N LEU A 193 -21.74 10.54 -9.17
CA LEU A 193 -21.46 11.94 -9.51
C LEU A 193 -20.81 12.02 -10.89
N ARG A 194 -21.47 12.68 -11.84
CA ARG A 194 -20.91 12.98 -13.18
C ARG A 194 -19.57 13.73 -13.03
N ASP A 195 -19.53 14.68 -12.11
CA ASP A 195 -18.37 15.51 -11.81
C ASP A 195 -17.11 14.70 -11.48
N ALA A 196 -17.23 13.59 -10.74
CA ALA A 196 -16.08 12.75 -10.39
C ALA A 196 -15.50 12.01 -11.60
N ARG A 197 -16.34 11.64 -12.59
CA ARG A 197 -15.89 11.04 -13.84
C ARG A 197 -15.24 12.08 -14.74
N ASP A 198 -15.86 13.24 -14.86
CA ASP A 198 -15.32 14.33 -15.69
C ASP A 198 -13.95 14.80 -15.17
N ILE A 199 -13.77 14.86 -13.84
CA ILE A 199 -12.48 15.15 -13.20
C ILE A 199 -11.47 14.02 -13.42
N ALA A 200 -11.88 12.76 -13.27
CA ALA A 200 -11.03 11.61 -13.54
C ALA A 200 -10.52 11.60 -14.99
N ASP A 201 -11.41 11.85 -15.95
CA ASP A 201 -11.07 11.91 -17.37
C ASP A 201 -10.17 13.12 -17.66
N SER A 202 -10.41 14.26 -17.02
CA SER A 202 -9.52 15.43 -17.11
C SER A 202 -8.11 15.12 -16.58
N ILE A 203 -8.00 14.37 -15.47
CA ILE A 203 -6.69 13.92 -14.94
C ILE A 203 -6.02 12.98 -15.93
N ARG A 204 -6.75 12.03 -16.52
CA ARG A 204 -6.21 11.12 -17.55
C ARG A 204 -5.69 11.88 -18.76
N THR A 205 -6.47 12.80 -19.32
CA THR A 205 -6.05 13.62 -20.46
C THR A 205 -4.82 14.46 -20.12
N MET A 206 -4.82 15.12 -18.96
CA MET A 206 -3.69 15.94 -18.51
C MET A 206 -2.38 15.14 -18.47
N TYR A 207 -2.39 13.90 -17.96
CA TYR A 207 -1.17 13.09 -17.86
C TYR A 207 -0.89 12.24 -19.11
N ALA A 208 -1.84 12.10 -20.04
CA ALA A 208 -1.59 11.50 -21.35
C ALA A 208 -0.88 12.47 -22.31
N GLU A 209 -1.11 13.77 -22.17
CA GLU A 209 -0.51 14.82 -23.02
C GLU A 209 0.89 15.25 -22.55
N VAL A 210 1.26 14.93 -21.31
CA VAL A 210 2.56 15.30 -20.74
C VAL A 210 3.64 14.34 -21.24
N GLU A 211 4.68 14.87 -21.90
CA GLU A 211 5.84 14.10 -22.37
C GLU A 211 6.70 13.49 -21.23
N ASP A 212 6.40 13.79 -19.96
CA ASP A 212 7.02 13.12 -18.81
C ASP A 212 6.42 11.71 -18.63
N HIS A 213 7.03 10.73 -19.30
CA HIS A 213 6.64 9.31 -19.28
C HIS A 213 6.77 8.66 -17.88
N CYS A 214 7.23 9.42 -16.87
CA CYS A 214 7.35 8.94 -15.52
C CYS A 214 6.02 8.94 -14.75
N ILE A 215 4.97 9.62 -15.21
CA ILE A 215 3.66 9.63 -14.54
C ILE A 215 2.62 8.94 -15.42
N SER A 216 1.93 7.95 -14.85
CA SER A 216 0.86 7.18 -15.50
C SER A 216 -0.38 7.18 -14.62
N VAL A 217 -1.57 7.15 -15.23
CA VAL A 217 -2.83 6.97 -14.51
C VAL A 217 -3.28 5.53 -14.69
N LEU A 218 -3.57 4.84 -13.58
CA LEU A 218 -4.07 3.46 -13.64
C LEU A 218 -5.46 3.42 -14.28
N GLU A 219 -5.70 2.38 -15.08
CA GLU A 219 -6.97 2.20 -15.80
C GLU A 219 -8.12 1.98 -14.83
N THR A 220 -7.92 1.06 -13.88
CA THR A 220 -8.96 0.69 -12.91
C THR A 220 -8.94 1.63 -11.69
N PRO A 221 -10.03 2.37 -11.42
CA PRO A 221 -10.14 3.11 -10.18
C PRO A 221 -10.62 2.22 -9.02
N LEU A 222 -10.42 2.69 -7.79
CA LEU A 222 -11.07 2.14 -6.60
C LEU A 222 -12.30 2.97 -6.22
N VAL A 223 -13.44 2.31 -6.13
CA VAL A 223 -14.73 2.91 -5.72
C VAL A 223 -14.81 3.01 -4.20
N ASN A 224 -15.39 4.10 -3.70
CA ASN A 224 -15.61 4.32 -2.27
C ASN A 224 -16.70 3.38 -1.73
N LEU A 225 -16.29 2.20 -1.27
CA LEU A 225 -17.19 1.15 -0.78
C LEU A 225 -17.03 0.93 0.72
N SER A 226 -18.14 0.69 1.42
CA SER A 226 -18.14 0.37 2.86
C SER A 226 -17.35 -0.90 3.19
N ALA A 227 -17.16 -1.79 2.20
CA ALA A 227 -16.34 -2.99 2.33
C ALA A 227 -14.91 -2.69 2.77
N TYR A 228 -14.28 -1.60 2.31
CA TYR A 228 -12.93 -1.22 2.76
C TYR A 228 -12.88 -0.86 4.25
N ARG A 229 -13.93 -0.19 4.75
CA ARG A 229 -14.06 0.12 6.18
C ARG A 229 -14.30 -1.15 6.98
N SER A 230 -15.17 -2.03 6.49
CA SER A 230 -15.45 -3.32 7.13
C SER A 230 -14.21 -4.21 7.19
N ALA A 231 -13.42 -4.22 6.12
CA ALA A 231 -12.14 -4.93 6.03
C ALA A 231 -11.13 -4.44 7.07
N ALA A 232 -10.94 -3.12 7.18
CA ALA A 232 -10.09 -2.53 8.20
C ALA A 232 -10.55 -2.87 9.63
N LEU A 233 -11.86 -2.85 9.90
CA LEU A 233 -12.41 -3.21 11.23
C LEU A 233 -12.24 -4.68 11.58
N GLN A 234 -12.20 -5.56 10.58
CA GLN A 234 -12.04 -7.00 10.77
C GLN A 234 -10.57 -7.45 10.78
N GLY A 235 -9.63 -6.56 10.47
CA GLY A 235 -8.24 -6.94 10.27
C GLY A 235 -8.05 -7.91 9.09
N LEU A 236 -8.81 -7.73 8.02
CA LEU A 236 -8.78 -8.58 6.83
C LEU A 236 -8.58 -7.74 5.57
N PRO A 237 -7.89 -8.25 4.54
CA PRO A 237 -7.86 -7.58 3.26
C PRO A 237 -9.23 -7.66 2.57
N VAL A 238 -9.59 -6.60 1.86
CA VAL A 238 -10.93 -6.36 1.32
C VAL A 238 -11.36 -7.41 0.31
N HIS A 239 -10.44 -8.05 -0.41
CA HIS A 239 -10.78 -9.12 -1.35
C HIS A 239 -11.27 -10.39 -0.65
N ARG A 240 -10.93 -10.58 0.65
CA ARG A 240 -11.51 -11.64 1.49
C ARG A 240 -12.89 -11.25 2.02
N VAL A 241 -13.12 -9.97 2.30
CA VAL A 241 -14.39 -9.45 2.84
C VAL A 241 -15.47 -9.32 1.76
N GLU A 242 -15.10 -8.87 0.56
CA GLU A 242 -16.01 -8.76 -0.58
C GLU A 242 -15.40 -9.43 -1.84
N PRO A 243 -15.36 -10.78 -1.86
CA PRO A 243 -14.82 -11.55 -2.98
C PRO A 243 -15.74 -11.56 -4.21
N ARG A 244 -17.03 -11.25 -4.01
CA ARG A 244 -18.05 -11.23 -5.06
C ARG A 244 -18.90 -9.99 -4.96
N LYS A 245 -19.31 -9.49 -6.13
CA LYS A 245 -20.16 -8.31 -6.25
C LYS A 245 -21.55 -8.58 -5.63
N PRO A 246 -22.04 -7.74 -4.70
CA PRO A 246 -23.42 -7.79 -4.22
C PRO A 246 -24.42 -7.52 -5.35
N TYR A 247 -25.52 -8.27 -5.40
CA TYR A 247 -26.52 -8.21 -6.48
C TYR A 247 -27.08 -6.81 -6.74
N SER A 248 -27.30 -6.02 -5.68
CA SER A 248 -27.90 -4.69 -5.75
C SER A 248 -26.95 -3.57 -6.20
N ARG A 249 -25.65 -3.85 -6.33
CA ARG A 249 -24.63 -2.83 -6.60
C ARG A 249 -24.27 -2.75 -8.09
N LYS A 250 -23.96 -1.55 -8.59
CA LYS A 250 -23.46 -1.36 -9.97
C LYS A 250 -21.95 -1.60 -10.07
N ALA A 251 -21.15 -1.02 -9.17
CA ALA A 251 -19.69 -1.23 -9.14
C ALA A 251 -19.29 -2.72 -9.06
N PRO A 252 -18.12 -3.09 -9.63
CA PRO A 252 -17.53 -4.43 -9.49
C PRO A 252 -17.21 -4.80 -8.04
N ALA A 253 -16.91 -6.08 -7.75
CA ALA A 253 -16.46 -6.46 -6.41
C ALA A 253 -15.18 -5.70 -6.03
N CYS A 254 -14.96 -5.44 -4.74
CA CYS A 254 -13.68 -4.90 -4.27
C CYS A 254 -12.51 -5.82 -4.66
N ALA A 255 -12.71 -7.14 -4.61
CA ALA A 255 -11.71 -8.10 -5.07
C ALA A 255 -11.33 -7.90 -6.54
N ASP A 256 -12.30 -7.70 -7.43
CA ASP A 256 -12.04 -7.50 -8.87
C ASP A 256 -11.28 -6.19 -9.11
N GLN A 257 -11.71 -5.11 -8.47
CA GLN A 257 -11.06 -3.79 -8.57
C GLN A 257 -9.61 -3.84 -8.06
N LEU A 258 -9.40 -4.43 -6.87
CA LEU A 258 -8.06 -4.52 -6.26
C LEU A 258 -7.12 -5.41 -7.09
N LYS A 259 -7.61 -6.52 -7.63
CA LYS A 259 -6.83 -7.39 -8.53
C LYS A 259 -6.42 -6.66 -9.78
N ALA A 260 -7.32 -5.91 -10.42
CA ALA A 260 -6.99 -5.15 -11.63
C ALA A 260 -5.92 -4.09 -11.32
N VAL A 261 -6.07 -3.32 -10.24
CA VAL A 261 -5.05 -2.37 -9.77
C VAL A 261 -3.70 -3.06 -9.51
N ALA A 262 -3.71 -4.21 -8.83
CA ALA A 262 -2.48 -4.95 -8.55
C ALA A 262 -1.82 -5.51 -9.83
N ILE A 263 -2.59 -5.94 -10.82
CA ILE A 263 -2.08 -6.42 -12.12
C ILE A 263 -1.46 -5.27 -12.92
N ASP A 264 -2.08 -4.08 -12.92
CA ASP A 264 -1.55 -2.91 -13.60
C ASP A 264 -0.24 -2.43 -12.97
N LEU A 265 -0.10 -2.59 -11.65
CA LEU A 265 1.12 -2.25 -10.90
C LEU A 265 2.21 -3.31 -11.02
N TYR A 266 1.85 -4.60 -11.01
CA TYR A 266 2.75 -5.75 -10.94
C TYR A 266 2.42 -6.80 -12.02
N PRO A 267 2.60 -6.47 -13.31
CA PRO A 267 2.24 -7.35 -14.42
C PRO A 267 2.99 -8.70 -14.38
N GLU A 268 4.19 -8.75 -13.80
CA GLU A 268 4.96 -9.99 -13.60
C GLU A 268 4.26 -11.01 -12.70
N TRP A 269 3.32 -10.58 -11.86
CA TRP A 269 2.58 -11.43 -10.92
C TRP A 269 1.11 -11.60 -11.33
N ALA A 270 0.75 -11.20 -12.55
CA ALA A 270 -0.64 -11.14 -12.99
C ALA A 270 -1.38 -12.49 -12.87
N ASP A 271 -0.72 -13.59 -13.24
CA ASP A 271 -1.32 -14.93 -13.16
C ASP A 271 -1.59 -15.37 -11.71
N ALA A 272 -0.63 -15.11 -10.81
CA ALA A 272 -0.77 -15.40 -9.39
C ALA A 272 -1.90 -14.57 -8.76
N ILE A 273 -1.96 -13.27 -9.07
CA ILE A 273 -3.01 -12.36 -8.58
C ILE A 273 -4.39 -12.79 -9.09
N ARG A 274 -4.51 -13.21 -10.36
CA ARG A 274 -5.78 -13.71 -10.92
C ARG A 274 -6.26 -14.97 -10.20
N ALA A 275 -5.35 -15.86 -9.83
CA ALA A 275 -5.64 -17.12 -9.14
C ALA A 275 -6.13 -16.95 -7.69
N VAL A 276 -5.94 -15.79 -7.06
CA VAL A 276 -6.42 -15.55 -5.69
C VAL A 276 -7.93 -15.77 -5.59
N GLY A 277 -8.37 -16.66 -4.69
CA GLY A 277 -9.80 -16.92 -4.45
C GLY A 277 -10.51 -17.83 -5.48
N THR A 278 -9.82 -18.37 -6.48
CA THR A 278 -10.38 -19.44 -7.34
C THR A 278 -10.30 -20.82 -6.69
N ASN A 279 -9.41 -21.00 -5.71
CA ASN A 279 -9.18 -22.24 -4.96
C ASN A 279 -9.79 -22.20 -3.54
N ALA A 280 -11.07 -21.88 -3.39
CA ALA A 280 -11.75 -22.16 -2.11
C ALA A 280 -12.07 -23.67 -2.04
N PRO A 281 -11.53 -24.44 -1.08
CA PRO A 281 -11.95 -25.82 -0.91
C PRO A 281 -13.42 -25.84 -0.50
N SER A 282 -14.23 -26.59 -1.23
CA SER A 282 -15.63 -26.88 -0.87
C SER A 282 -15.65 -27.66 0.44
N GLY A 283 -15.75 -26.95 1.57
CA GLY A 283 -15.95 -27.56 2.88
C GLY A 283 -17.31 -28.28 2.92
N LYS A 284 -17.29 -29.59 2.74
CA LYS A 284 -18.41 -30.48 3.06
C LYS A 284 -18.69 -30.37 4.56
N SER A 285 -19.84 -29.81 4.93
CA SER A 285 -20.39 -29.89 6.28
C SER A 285 -20.80 -31.33 6.58
N GLY A 286 -19.89 -32.08 7.21
CA GLY A 286 -20.23 -33.36 7.84
C GLY A 286 -20.98 -33.11 9.13
N THR A 287 -22.31 -33.03 9.09
CA THR A 287 -23.13 -33.14 10.30
C THR A 287 -23.31 -34.60 10.65
N GLY A 288 -22.45 -35.09 11.54
CA GLY A 288 -22.64 -36.36 12.24
C GLY A 288 -23.90 -36.30 13.09
N LYS A 289 -24.84 -37.23 12.83
CA LYS A 289 -25.98 -37.51 13.70
C LYS A 289 -25.46 -38.10 15.02
N SER A 290 -25.63 -37.40 16.13
CA SER A 290 -25.59 -38.01 17.47
C SER A 290 -27.00 -38.48 17.84
N GLY A 291 -27.17 -39.79 17.87
CA GLY A 291 -28.35 -40.44 18.44
C GLY A 291 -28.32 -40.32 19.96
N VAL A 292 -29.41 -39.87 20.56
CA VAL A 292 -29.64 -39.92 22.00
C VAL A 292 -30.30 -41.26 22.31
N GLY A 293 -29.57 -42.14 22.99
CA GLY A 293 -30.09 -43.37 23.57
C GLY A 293 -30.58 -43.13 25.01
N HIS A 294 -31.81 -43.54 25.29
CA HIS A 294 -32.36 -43.72 26.63
C HIS A 294 -31.72 -44.92 27.35
N VAL A 295 -31.27 -44.73 28.59
CA VAL A 295 -31.42 -45.60 29.79
C VAL A 295 -30.82 -44.77 30.97
N HIS A 296 -31.32 -44.66 32.20
CA HIS A 296 -32.34 -45.29 33.04
C HIS A 296 -32.95 -44.23 33.95
#